data_AF-A0ABC9Z1E0-F1
#
_entry.id   AF-A0ABC9Z1E0-F1
#
_cell.length_a   1.000
_cell.length_b   1.000
_cell.length_c   1.000
_cell.angle_alpha   90.00
_cell.angle_beta   90.00
_cell.angle_gamma   90.00
#
_symmetry.space_group_name_H-M   'P 1'
#
loop_
_entity.id
_entity.type
_entity.pdbx_description
1 polymer ?
#
loop_
_entity_poly.entity_id
_entity_poly.type
_entity_poly.pdbx_seq_one_letter_code
_entity_poly.pdbx_strand_id
1 'polypeptide(L)'
;MEQSGPVELTRISDRLLATSVIGLGRLAAVSHNGSIPVTGTLVLETNRGFITLSYTQQGLSVRGPEQRSEIRWTTEPDLTMDHQAAAEEWLELIAIEDRPHTTTLPLAVDTVTGWFGLGPWVDTFAILLTGGDRTLVLTTTDEFDLTTSTPEHARQRAKLAAANMNLRFTEQVQSL
;
A
#
# COMPACT_ATOMS: atom_id res chain seq x y z
N MET A 1 -6.89 -1.33 -29.95
CA MET A 1 -5.54 -1.41 -29.35
C MET A 1 -5.41 -0.18 -28.47
N GLU A 2 -5.94 -0.27 -27.26
CA GLU A 2 -5.89 0.85 -26.32
C GLU A 2 -4.45 0.98 -25.82
N GLN A 3 -3.87 2.15 -26.02
CA GLN A 3 -2.57 2.49 -25.48
C GLN A 3 -2.77 2.60 -23.97
N SER A 4 -2.26 1.63 -23.20
CA SER A 4 -2.11 1.75 -21.76
C SER A 4 -1.35 3.05 -21.49
N GLY A 5 -2.06 4.03 -20.93
CA GLY A 5 -1.55 5.38 -20.68
C GLY A 5 -0.33 5.36 -19.75
N PRO A 6 0.38 6.50 -19.60
CA PRO A 6 1.45 6.60 -18.63
C PRO A 6 0.91 6.23 -17.26
N VAL A 7 1.61 5.32 -16.58
CA VAL A 7 1.33 4.99 -15.18
C VAL A 7 1.45 6.29 -14.40
N GLU A 8 0.38 6.69 -13.72
CA GLU A 8 0.37 7.96 -13.00
C GLU A 8 0.63 7.72 -11.53
N LEU A 9 1.90 7.86 -11.14
CA LEU A 9 2.27 8.10 -9.75
C LEU A 9 1.45 9.25 -9.12
N THR A 10 0.91 10.15 -9.95
CA THR A 10 0.05 11.27 -9.58
C THR A 10 -1.05 10.87 -8.59
N ARG A 11 -1.83 9.81 -8.86
CA ARG A 11 -2.93 9.42 -7.97
C ARG A 11 -2.47 9.01 -6.57
N ILE A 12 -1.29 8.40 -6.50
CA ILE A 12 -0.66 7.94 -5.27
C ILE A 12 -0.09 9.14 -4.52
N SER A 13 0.62 9.99 -5.26
CA SER A 13 1.28 11.20 -4.76
C SER A 13 0.29 12.23 -4.24
N ASP A 14 -0.84 12.45 -4.93
CA ASP A 14 -1.87 13.41 -4.52
C ASP A 14 -2.44 13.09 -3.12
N ARG A 15 -2.42 11.80 -2.73
CA ARG A 15 -2.88 11.36 -1.41
C ARG A 15 -1.78 11.37 -0.35
N LEU A 16 -0.51 11.16 -0.74
CA LEU A 16 0.60 10.91 0.18
C LEU A 16 1.56 12.08 0.36
N LEU A 17 1.76 12.93 -0.65
CA LEU A 17 2.63 14.10 -0.55
C LEU A 17 2.11 15.11 0.49
N ALA A 18 3.04 15.72 1.22
CA ALA A 18 2.76 16.64 2.33
C ALA A 18 1.87 16.04 3.45
N THR A 19 1.86 14.72 3.58
CA THR A 19 1.25 14.01 4.73
C THR A 19 2.33 13.50 5.67
N SER A 20 1.95 13.19 6.90
CA SER A 20 2.81 12.49 7.84
C SER A 20 2.22 11.11 8.10
N VAL A 21 2.93 10.05 7.73
CA VAL A 21 2.59 8.67 8.10
C VAL A 21 2.97 8.47 9.56
N ILE A 22 2.02 8.07 10.38
CA ILE A 22 2.18 7.92 11.84
C ILE A 22 1.99 6.48 12.31
N GLY A 23 1.34 5.64 11.51
CA GLY A 23 1.11 4.23 11.81
C GLY A 23 0.97 3.39 10.54
N LEU A 24 1.20 2.09 10.69
CA LEU A 24 1.01 1.08 9.65
C LEU A 24 0.17 -0.06 10.20
N GLY A 25 -0.86 -0.44 9.45
CA GLY A 25 -1.73 -1.55 9.80
C GLY A 25 -2.07 -2.42 8.60
N ARG A 26 -2.58 -3.61 8.89
CA ARG A 26 -3.29 -4.46 7.93
C ARG A 26 -4.73 -4.54 8.34
N LEU A 27 -5.61 -4.49 7.35
CA LEU A 27 -7.00 -4.78 7.57
C LEU A 27 -7.14 -6.29 7.83
N ALA A 28 -7.99 -6.67 8.77
CA ALA A 28 -8.33 -8.07 9.04
C ALA A 28 -9.82 -8.19 9.34
N ALA A 29 -10.43 -9.28 8.89
CA ALA A 29 -11.72 -9.71 9.38
C ALA A 29 -11.52 -10.41 10.73
N VAL A 30 -12.26 -10.00 11.74
CA VAL A 30 -12.12 -10.47 13.12
C VAL A 30 -13.45 -11.00 13.59
N SER A 31 -13.42 -12.17 14.20
CA SER A 31 -14.55 -12.78 14.89
C SER A 31 -14.11 -13.29 16.26
N HIS A 32 -15.05 -13.82 17.04
CA HIS A 32 -14.73 -14.50 18.29
C HIS A 32 -13.78 -15.70 18.15
N ASN A 33 -13.64 -16.26 16.94
CA ASN A 33 -12.80 -17.43 16.69
C ASN A 33 -11.37 -17.06 16.24
N GLY A 34 -11.08 -15.78 16.04
CA GLY A 34 -9.78 -15.30 15.60
C GLY A 34 -9.88 -14.25 14.48
N SER A 35 -8.73 -13.92 13.89
CA SER A 35 -8.59 -12.89 12.87
C SER A 35 -7.98 -13.44 11.58
N ILE A 36 -8.51 -13.02 10.43
CA ILE A 36 -8.00 -13.34 9.11
C ILE A 36 -7.53 -12.04 8.45
N PRO A 37 -6.22 -11.85 8.22
CA PRO A 37 -5.70 -10.68 7.52
C PRO A 37 -6.22 -10.61 6.09
N VAL A 38 -6.55 -9.40 5.66
CA VAL A 38 -6.89 -9.10 4.26
C VAL A 38 -5.59 -8.97 3.46
N THR A 39 -5.25 -10.04 2.73
CA THR A 39 -4.10 -10.08 1.82
C THR A 39 -4.19 -8.96 0.78
N GLY A 40 -3.04 -8.44 0.37
CA GLY A 40 -2.95 -7.40 -0.65
C GLY A 40 -3.34 -6.02 -0.13
N THR A 41 -3.70 -5.89 1.15
CA THR A 41 -4.10 -4.59 1.73
C THR A 41 -3.14 -4.13 2.81
N LEU A 42 -2.75 -2.86 2.73
CA LEU A 42 -1.96 -2.16 3.74
C LEU A 42 -2.59 -0.80 4.00
N VAL A 43 -2.74 -0.44 5.26
CA VAL A 43 -3.34 0.84 5.67
C VAL A 43 -2.29 1.70 6.32
N LEU A 44 -2.14 2.91 5.80
CA LEU A 44 -1.30 3.96 6.36
C LEU A 44 -2.18 4.85 7.24
N GLU A 45 -1.87 4.94 8.52
CA GLU A 45 -2.41 5.98 9.38
C GLU A 45 -1.61 7.26 9.13
N THR A 46 -2.30 8.36 8.83
CA THR A 46 -1.66 9.65 8.58
C THR A 46 -2.28 10.75 9.43
N ASN A 47 -1.60 11.90 9.49
CA ASN A 47 -2.16 13.10 10.12
C ASN A 47 -3.41 13.67 9.44
N ARG A 48 -3.83 13.14 8.28
CA ARG A 48 -5.04 13.55 7.54
C ARG A 48 -6.16 12.50 7.56
N GLY A 49 -5.93 11.33 8.16
CA GLY A 49 -6.82 10.17 8.11
C GLY A 49 -6.09 8.91 7.65
N PHE A 50 -6.84 7.90 7.24
CA PHE A 50 -6.32 6.59 6.84
C PHE A 50 -6.25 6.49 5.31
N ILE A 51 -5.14 5.98 4.80
CA ILE A 51 -4.95 5.71 3.37
C ILE A 51 -4.84 4.21 3.19
N THR A 52 -5.75 3.65 2.40
CA THR A 52 -5.81 2.22 2.11
C THR A 52 -5.12 1.95 0.77
N LEU A 53 -4.09 1.11 0.81
CA LEU A 53 -3.41 0.58 -0.36
C LEU A 53 -3.90 -0.84 -0.59
N SER A 54 -4.40 -1.13 -1.79
CA SER A 54 -4.90 -2.46 -2.14
C SER A 54 -4.30 -2.92 -3.47
N TYR A 55 -3.54 -3.99 -3.43
CA TYR A 55 -2.96 -4.64 -4.60
C TYR A 55 -3.87 -5.77 -5.07
N THR A 56 -4.28 -5.71 -6.34
CA THR A 56 -5.18 -6.69 -6.96
C THR A 56 -4.64 -7.08 -8.33
N GLN A 57 -5.34 -7.97 -9.04
CA GLN A 57 -5.02 -8.29 -10.44
C GLN A 57 -5.09 -7.06 -11.37
N GLN A 58 -5.79 -6.00 -10.98
CA GLN A 58 -5.86 -4.74 -11.73
C GLN A 58 -4.69 -3.79 -11.41
N GLY A 59 -3.78 -4.22 -10.53
CA GLY A 59 -2.67 -3.42 -10.03
C GLY A 59 -2.96 -2.78 -8.68
N LEU A 60 -2.13 -1.80 -8.33
CA LEU A 60 -2.22 -1.09 -7.05
C LEU A 60 -3.30 0.01 -7.11
N SER A 61 -4.20 -0.03 -6.14
CA SER A 61 -5.19 1.00 -5.87
C SER A 61 -4.89 1.73 -4.57
N VAL A 62 -5.22 3.02 -4.52
CA VAL A 62 -5.04 3.89 -3.36
C VAL A 62 -6.36 4.59 -3.06
N ARG A 63 -6.84 4.49 -1.82
CA ARG A 63 -8.02 5.17 -1.29
C ARG A 63 -7.68 5.98 -0.04
N GLY A 64 -8.54 6.91 0.31
CA GLY A 64 -8.32 7.84 1.42
C GLY A 64 -7.45 9.06 1.04
N PRO A 65 -7.19 10.01 1.94
CA PRO A 65 -7.45 9.89 3.38
C PRO A 65 -8.95 9.82 3.68
N GLU A 66 -9.32 8.86 4.52
CA GLU A 66 -10.68 8.62 5.01
C GLU A 66 -10.68 8.49 6.55
N GLN A 67 -11.83 8.61 7.19
CA GLN A 67 -11.93 8.32 8.62
C GLN A 67 -11.80 6.81 8.86
N ARG A 68 -11.35 6.40 10.06
CA ARG A 68 -11.23 4.96 10.40
C ARG A 68 -12.53 4.21 10.11
N SER A 69 -13.66 4.76 10.53
CA SER A 69 -15.01 4.17 10.34
C SER A 69 -15.47 4.11 8.88
N GLU A 70 -14.76 4.76 7.95
CA GLU A 70 -15.08 4.78 6.51
C GLU A 70 -14.29 3.72 5.72
N ILE A 71 -13.25 3.12 6.32
CA ILE A 71 -12.48 2.03 5.70
C ILE A 71 -13.44 0.86 5.41
N ARG A 72 -13.37 0.34 4.18
CA ARG A 72 -14.20 -0.79 3.71
C ARG A 72 -13.33 -1.85 3.07
N TRP A 73 -13.74 -3.11 3.21
CA TRP A 73 -13.17 -4.21 2.46
C TRP A 73 -13.99 -4.51 1.21
N THR A 74 -13.36 -4.52 0.04
CA THR A 74 -14.06 -4.65 -1.26
C THR A 74 -14.83 -5.96 -1.41
N THR A 75 -14.31 -7.07 -0.87
CA THR A 75 -14.95 -8.38 -1.00
C THR A 75 -16.05 -8.62 0.03
N GLU A 76 -16.02 -7.89 1.16
CA GLU A 76 -17.03 -7.97 2.22
C GLU A 76 -17.41 -6.55 2.68
N PRO A 77 -18.22 -5.83 1.88
CA PRO A 77 -18.53 -4.42 2.12
C PRO A 77 -19.43 -4.19 3.33
N ASP A 78 -20.08 -5.24 3.83
CA ASP A 78 -20.99 -5.19 4.97
C ASP A 78 -20.24 -5.23 6.32
N LEU A 79 -18.99 -5.70 6.34
CA LEU A 79 -18.18 -5.65 7.55
C LEU A 79 -17.83 -4.19 7.89
N THR A 80 -18.03 -3.84 9.16
CA THR A 80 -17.76 -2.50 9.67
C THR A 80 -16.51 -2.50 10.53
N MET A 81 -15.86 -1.34 10.64
CA MET A 81 -14.68 -1.18 11.48
C MET A 81 -15.04 -1.22 12.97
N ASP A 82 -14.19 -1.91 13.72
CA ASP A 82 -14.24 -2.13 15.16
C ASP A 82 -15.49 -2.91 15.63
N HIS A 83 -15.37 -3.59 16.78
CA HIS A 83 -16.45 -4.47 17.26
C HIS A 83 -17.69 -3.66 17.65
N GLN A 84 -18.80 -3.92 16.97
CA GLN A 84 -20.13 -3.47 17.35
C GLN A 84 -20.84 -4.60 18.11
N ALA A 85 -21.54 -4.27 19.20
CA ALA A 85 -22.07 -5.26 20.16
C ALA A 85 -23.00 -6.35 19.58
N ALA A 86 -23.48 -6.21 18.35
CA ALA A 86 -24.35 -7.17 17.67
C ALA A 86 -23.69 -7.86 16.45
N ALA A 87 -22.43 -7.54 16.14
CA ALA A 87 -21.73 -8.07 14.98
C ALA A 87 -21.00 -9.38 15.33
N GLU A 88 -21.23 -10.43 14.53
CA GLU A 88 -20.48 -11.69 14.67
C GLU A 88 -19.05 -11.58 14.12
N GLU A 89 -18.86 -10.68 13.16
CA GLU A 89 -17.60 -10.39 12.49
C GLU A 89 -17.49 -8.90 12.20
N TRP A 90 -16.29 -8.35 12.30
CA TRP A 90 -15.99 -6.94 12.05
C TRP A 90 -14.59 -6.77 11.47
N LEU A 91 -14.27 -5.57 10.99
CA LEU A 91 -12.93 -5.23 10.51
C LEU A 91 -12.10 -4.63 11.64
N GLU A 92 -10.85 -5.05 11.76
CA GLU A 92 -9.86 -4.38 12.59
C GLU A 92 -8.62 -4.00 11.79
N LEU A 93 -7.96 -2.94 12.26
CA LEU A 93 -6.59 -2.61 11.85
C LEU A 93 -5.63 -3.27 12.82
N ILE A 94 -5.01 -4.35 12.37
CA ILE A 94 -3.98 -5.06 13.12
C ILE A 94 -2.63 -4.41 12.82
N ALA A 95 -1.83 -4.17 13.86
CA ALA A 95 -0.48 -3.64 13.70
C ALA A 95 0.37 -4.58 12.84
N ILE A 96 1.22 -3.99 12.00
CA ILE A 96 2.27 -4.76 11.33
C ILE A 96 3.43 -4.88 12.32
N GLU A 97 3.41 -5.92 13.14
CA GLU A 97 4.48 -6.19 14.10
C GLU A 97 5.81 -6.46 13.37
N ASP A 98 6.86 -5.82 13.89
CA ASP A 98 8.29 -6.07 13.60
C ASP A 98 8.61 -6.54 12.18
N ARG A 99 8.74 -5.58 11.26
CA ARG A 99 9.55 -5.79 10.07
C ARG A 99 10.88 -5.04 10.25
N PRO A 100 12.04 -5.70 10.13
CA PRO A 100 13.36 -5.08 10.30
C PRO A 100 13.69 -3.98 9.26
N HIS A 101 12.72 -3.63 8.43
CA HIS A 101 12.85 -2.72 7.29
C HIS A 101 11.86 -1.56 7.35
N THR A 102 11.10 -1.39 8.43
CA THR A 102 10.28 -0.19 8.65
C THR A 102 11.14 0.94 9.18
N THR A 103 10.96 2.14 8.63
CA THR A 103 11.53 3.35 9.21
C THR A 103 10.76 3.75 10.48
N THR A 104 11.39 4.52 11.36
CA THR A 104 10.74 5.06 12.56
C THR A 104 9.68 6.09 12.16
N LEU A 105 8.47 5.91 12.67
CA LEU A 105 7.35 6.83 12.50
C LEU A 105 7.31 7.85 13.65
N PRO A 106 6.87 9.10 13.42
CA PRO A 106 6.22 9.60 12.20
C PRO A 106 7.18 9.94 11.05
N LEU A 107 6.76 9.70 9.81
CA LEU A 107 7.46 10.05 8.57
C LEU A 107 6.68 11.13 7.80
N ALA A 108 7.24 12.34 7.71
CA ALA A 108 6.71 13.40 6.86
C ALA A 108 7.12 13.14 5.40
N VAL A 109 6.15 12.94 4.52
CA VAL A 109 6.38 12.54 3.12
C VAL A 109 6.58 13.78 2.25
N ASP A 110 7.82 13.99 1.82
CA ASP A 110 8.21 15.04 0.87
C ASP A 110 8.34 14.52 -0.57
N THR A 111 8.57 13.22 -0.72
CA THR A 111 8.80 12.57 -2.01
C THR A 111 8.09 11.22 -2.04
N VAL A 112 7.42 10.94 -3.16
CA VAL A 112 6.83 9.66 -3.50
C VAL A 112 7.53 9.14 -4.74
N THR A 113 8.07 7.93 -4.67
CA THR A 113 8.72 7.24 -5.81
C THR A 113 7.98 5.95 -6.07
N GLY A 114 7.66 5.67 -7.34
CA GLY A 114 7.05 4.42 -7.76
C GLY A 114 7.94 3.64 -8.72
N TRP A 115 7.98 2.32 -8.52
CA TRP A 115 8.66 1.37 -9.39
C TRP A 115 7.64 0.49 -10.10
N PHE A 116 7.68 0.52 -11.43
CA PHE A 116 6.64 -0.07 -12.28
C PHE A 116 7.24 -0.97 -13.36
N GLY A 117 6.45 -1.95 -13.81
CA GLY A 117 6.68 -2.71 -15.03
C GLY A 117 5.74 -2.25 -16.12
N LEU A 118 6.26 -1.86 -17.28
CA LEU A 118 5.48 -1.37 -18.42
C LEU A 118 5.54 -2.33 -19.61
N GLY A 119 4.39 -2.76 -20.11
CA GLY A 119 4.27 -3.62 -21.28
C GLY A 119 2.83 -3.69 -21.78
N PRO A 120 2.31 -4.87 -22.14
CA PRO A 120 0.90 -5.03 -22.51
C PRO A 120 -0.06 -4.69 -21.35
N TRP A 121 0.43 -4.76 -20.11
CA TRP A 121 -0.21 -4.24 -18.91
C TRP A 121 0.82 -3.48 -18.06
N VAL A 122 0.33 -2.88 -16.97
CA VAL A 122 1.14 -2.17 -15.98
C VAL A 122 1.15 -2.96 -14.70
N ASP A 123 2.32 -3.08 -14.08
CA ASP A 123 2.47 -3.64 -12.75
C ASP A 123 3.17 -2.62 -11.82
N THR A 124 2.78 -2.60 -10.54
CA THR A 124 3.42 -1.79 -9.49
C THR A 124 4.21 -2.71 -8.57
N PHE A 125 5.53 -2.56 -8.59
CA PHE A 125 6.42 -3.39 -7.78
C PHE A 125 6.68 -2.79 -6.41
N ALA A 126 6.82 -1.46 -6.32
CA ALA A 126 7.02 -0.78 -5.04
C ALA A 126 6.61 0.71 -5.09
N ILE A 127 6.26 1.24 -3.93
CA ILE A 127 6.21 2.67 -3.63
C ILE A 127 7.19 2.96 -2.50
N LEU A 128 7.95 4.04 -2.63
CA LEU A 128 8.81 4.58 -1.59
C LEU A 128 8.24 5.93 -1.16
N LEU A 129 8.09 6.11 0.14
CA LEU A 129 7.73 7.37 0.77
C LEU A 129 8.97 7.87 1.48
N THR A 130 9.48 9.04 1.08
CA THR A 130 10.71 9.61 1.63
C THR A 130 10.40 10.90 2.38
N GLY A 131 11.13 11.12 3.46
CA GLY A 131 11.09 12.31 4.31
C GLY A 131 12.45 12.61 4.89
N GLY A 132 13.16 13.59 4.33
CA GLY A 132 14.57 13.81 4.65
C GLY A 132 15.45 12.60 4.28
N ASP A 133 16.13 12.00 5.25
CA ASP A 133 16.99 10.82 5.09
C ASP A 133 16.26 9.49 5.32
N ARG A 134 14.98 9.53 5.69
CA ARG A 134 14.19 8.35 6.03
C ARG A 134 13.29 7.94 4.88
N THR A 135 13.20 6.63 4.65
CA THR A 135 12.36 6.06 3.60
C THR A 135 11.54 4.90 4.15
N LEU A 136 10.23 4.95 3.92
CA LEU A 136 9.34 3.80 4.05
C LEU A 136 9.13 3.19 2.67
N VAL A 137 9.49 1.92 2.50
CA VAL A 137 9.28 1.19 1.24
C VAL A 137 8.13 0.21 1.41
N LEU A 138 7.16 0.30 0.51
CA LEU A 138 6.04 -0.61 0.37
C LEU A 138 6.23 -1.38 -0.93
N THR A 139 6.26 -2.72 -0.88
CA THR A 139 6.55 -3.58 -2.03
C THR A 139 5.48 -4.64 -2.19
N THR A 140 5.17 -5.00 -3.43
CA THR A 140 4.30 -6.15 -3.73
C THR A 140 5.06 -7.46 -3.64
N THR A 141 4.43 -8.51 -3.13
CA THR A 141 4.96 -9.88 -3.07
C THR A 141 4.48 -10.73 -4.25
N ASP A 142 5.05 -11.92 -4.43
CA ASP A 142 4.64 -12.85 -5.50
C ASP A 142 3.29 -13.50 -5.21
N GLU A 143 2.82 -13.35 -3.97
CA GLU A 143 1.51 -13.82 -3.48
C GLU A 143 0.43 -12.74 -3.60
N PHE A 144 0.69 -11.68 -4.38
CA PHE A 144 -0.19 -10.51 -4.51
C PHE A 144 -0.44 -9.79 -3.18
N ASP A 145 0.50 -9.85 -2.23
CA ASP A 145 0.43 -9.13 -0.97
C ASP A 145 1.25 -7.83 -0.98
N LEU A 146 1.00 -6.93 -0.03
CA LEU A 146 1.80 -5.71 0.20
C LEU A 146 2.61 -5.81 1.48
N THR A 147 3.92 -5.59 1.42
CA THR A 147 4.82 -5.59 2.58
C THR A 147 5.75 -4.40 2.64
N THR A 148 6.50 -4.30 3.74
CA THR A 148 7.60 -3.35 3.90
C THR A 148 8.93 -4.02 3.60
N SER A 149 9.90 -3.26 3.06
CA SER A 149 11.21 -3.77 2.62
C SER A 149 12.27 -2.66 2.69
N THR A 150 13.52 -2.97 2.36
CA THR A 150 14.53 -1.94 2.06
C THR A 150 14.46 -1.53 0.59
N PRO A 151 14.98 -0.33 0.23
CA PRO A 151 15.05 0.11 -1.18
C PRO A 151 15.83 -0.86 -2.06
N GLU A 152 16.97 -1.37 -1.60
CA GLU A 152 17.85 -2.25 -2.38
C GLU A 152 17.13 -3.55 -2.74
N HIS A 153 16.51 -4.17 -1.74
CA HIS A 153 15.80 -5.44 -1.91
C HIS A 153 14.57 -5.26 -2.81
N ALA A 154 13.78 -4.22 -2.58
CA ALA A 154 12.63 -3.92 -3.43
C ALA A 154 13.04 -3.62 -4.88
N ARG A 155 14.19 -2.97 -5.11
CA ARG A 155 14.66 -2.63 -6.46
C ARG A 155 15.12 -3.87 -7.20
N GLN A 156 15.87 -4.73 -6.53
CA GLN A 156 16.33 -6.00 -7.09
C GLN A 156 15.13 -6.86 -7.48
N ARG A 157 14.16 -6.99 -6.57
CA ARG A 157 12.92 -7.73 -6.81
C ARG A 157 12.14 -7.15 -7.99
N ALA A 158 11.93 -5.83 -8.03
CA ALA A 158 11.21 -5.17 -9.11
C ALA A 158 11.87 -5.37 -10.48
N LYS A 159 13.21 -5.33 -10.55
CA LYS A 159 13.96 -5.60 -11.79
C LYS A 159 13.80 -7.06 -12.23
N LEU A 160 13.89 -8.01 -11.30
CA LEU A 160 13.72 -9.44 -11.59
C LEU A 160 12.29 -9.74 -12.06
N ALA A 161 11.28 -9.21 -11.36
CA ALA A 161 9.88 -9.36 -11.73
C ALA A 161 9.60 -8.78 -13.13
N ALA A 162 10.08 -7.56 -13.40
CA ALA A 162 9.95 -6.95 -14.72
C ALA A 162 10.58 -7.83 -15.83
N ALA A 163 11.80 -8.34 -15.61
CA ALA A 163 12.46 -9.20 -16.59
C ALA A 163 11.70 -10.51 -16.82
N ASN A 164 11.25 -11.18 -15.75
CA ASN A 164 10.50 -12.44 -15.82
C ASN A 164 9.15 -12.27 -16.53
N MET A 165 8.52 -11.11 -16.38
CA MET A 165 7.23 -10.79 -17.01
C MET A 165 7.40 -10.15 -18.40
N ASN A 166 8.63 -10.00 -18.90
CA ASN A 166 8.94 -9.30 -20.15
C ASN A 166 8.39 -7.86 -20.19
N LEU A 167 8.47 -7.17 -19.05
CA LEU A 167 8.07 -5.77 -18.86
C LEU A 167 9.29 -4.86 -18.79
N ARG A 168 9.13 -3.61 -19.24
CA ARG A 168 10.13 -2.56 -19.07
C ARG A 168 10.04 -1.99 -17.66
N PHE A 169 11.06 -2.21 -16.83
CA PHE A 169 11.19 -1.55 -15.54
C PHE A 169 11.29 -0.02 -15.71
N THR A 170 10.46 0.72 -15.00
CA THR A 170 10.42 2.19 -15.01
C THR A 170 10.31 2.72 -13.59
N GLU A 171 11.01 3.82 -13.33
CA GLU A 171 10.95 4.57 -12.08
C GLU A 171 10.28 5.92 -12.35
N GLN A 172 9.39 6.34 -11.46
CA GLN A 172 8.79 7.66 -11.47
C GLN A 172 8.92 8.29 -10.09
N VAL A 173 9.13 9.60 -10.05
CA VAL A 173 9.36 10.37 -8.82
C VAL A 173 8.48 11.61 -8.84
N GLN A 174 7.84 11.91 -7.72
CA GLN A 174 7.13 13.16 -7.49
C GLN A 174 7.50 13.71 -6.12
N SER A 175 7.80 15.00 -6.06
CA SER A 175 8.21 15.71 -4.84
C SER A 175 7.36 16.96 -4.64
N LEU A 176 7.37 17.49 -3.41
CA LEU A 176 6.83 18.80 -3.07
C LEU A 176 7.57 19.96 -3.76
#